data_AF-A0A8B8BYG4-F1
#
_entry.id   AF-A0A8B8BYG4-F1
#
_cell.length_a   1.000
_cell.length_b   1.000
_cell.length_c   1.000
_cell.angle_alpha   90.00
_cell.angle_beta   90.00
_cell.angle_gamma   90.00
#
_symmetry.space_group_name_H-M   'P 1'
#
loop_
_entity.id
_entity.type
_entity.pdbx_description
1 polymer ?
#
loop_
_entity_poly.entity_id
_entity_poly.type
_entity_poly.pdbx_seq_one_letter_code
_entity_poly.pdbx_strand_id
1 'polypeptide(L)'
;MAEKRTHEESESLTGYLTDVSPIKTSGSGTTKYFTAKFQTSKTEVRRLVSFSPEKHGEYMRSSQQSTPVKLTNAKLKVGRNGDVEITTNRSTNLEVSNAKINFKKQIFRVSKEHESAKLDTLTTENMIATIEVKLVGFIDHKKETINTRYGPKLIRKAIVADETKSMKISFWNDTSDDLTAGESYSITALGVKSFEGALVLNTTADTTSKPISPIANVISGVKTLLAEKIQNVYIQQIHISDIRRCQACHHKMEANAEDKTVRCSACQTKQRSAELKRTLTASLTVKDEQNNISKFYVAQHVLMEFLQSCSKENLIGDVDQLEDFLLEINNVKITHGSSNDAITKMEKTE
;
A
#
# COMPACT_ATOMS: atom_id res chain seq x y z
N MET A 1 23.65 -17.08 -27.63
CA MET A 1 23.90 -17.08 -26.17
C MET A 1 24.65 -15.79 -25.86
N ALA A 2 23.93 -14.75 -25.46
CA ALA A 2 24.50 -13.45 -25.14
C ALA A 2 23.73 -12.91 -23.92
N GLU A 3 24.34 -13.06 -22.74
CA GLU A 3 23.83 -12.45 -21.51
C GLU A 3 24.01 -10.94 -21.60
N LYS A 4 22.90 -10.20 -21.56
CA LYS A 4 22.92 -8.77 -21.24
C LYS A 4 23.36 -8.63 -19.78
N ARG A 5 24.66 -8.42 -19.56
CA ARG A 5 25.18 -7.84 -18.33
C ARG A 5 24.64 -6.42 -18.22
N THR A 6 23.64 -6.20 -17.37
CA THR A 6 23.35 -4.85 -16.87
C THR A 6 24.57 -4.37 -16.12
N HIS A 7 25.16 -3.26 -16.55
CA HIS A 7 26.29 -2.63 -15.87
C HIS A 7 25.93 -2.34 -14.41
N GLU A 8 26.54 -3.07 -13.49
CA GLU A 8 26.49 -2.81 -12.05
C GLU A 8 27.76 -2.03 -11.70
N GLU A 9 27.66 -0.71 -11.56
CA GLU A 9 28.78 0.09 -11.08
C GLU A 9 28.95 -0.10 -9.57
N SER A 10 30.16 -0.48 -9.17
CA SER A 10 30.57 -0.52 -7.77
C SER A 10 30.90 0.89 -7.32
N GLU A 11 30.13 1.42 -6.37
CA GLU A 11 30.35 2.78 -5.85
C GLU A 11 30.82 2.77 -4.40
N SER A 12 31.47 3.88 -4.03
CA SER A 12 31.73 4.24 -2.65
C SER A 12 30.70 5.29 -2.21
N LEU A 13 29.85 4.95 -1.24
CA LEU A 13 28.79 5.83 -0.73
C LEU A 13 29.13 6.27 0.69
N THR A 14 29.02 7.56 0.99
CA THR A 14 29.18 8.08 2.36
C THR A 14 27.85 8.67 2.83
N GLY A 15 27.43 8.32 4.04
CA GLY A 15 26.11 8.71 4.53
C GLY A 15 25.79 8.23 5.94
N TYR A 16 24.53 8.39 6.34
CA TYR A 16 24.04 7.88 7.62
C TYR A 16 23.21 6.62 7.42
N LEU A 17 23.46 5.61 8.25
CA LEU A 17 22.68 4.38 8.31
C LEU A 17 21.58 4.50 9.38
N THR A 18 20.36 4.09 9.04
CA THR A 18 19.20 4.04 9.96
C THR A 18 18.33 2.80 9.69
N ASP A 19 17.39 2.53 10.60
CA ASP A 19 16.31 1.55 10.44
C ASP A 19 16.77 0.16 9.98
N VAL A 20 17.84 -0.36 10.58
CA VAL A 20 18.36 -1.70 10.31
C VAL A 20 17.36 -2.74 10.84
N SER A 21 16.77 -3.52 9.95
CA SER A 21 15.78 -4.54 10.29
C SER A 21 16.42 -5.78 10.93
N PRO A 22 15.64 -6.63 11.60
CA PRO A 22 16.05 -8.01 11.89
C PRO A 22 16.47 -8.75 10.62
N ILE A 23 17.26 -9.83 10.78
CA ILE A 23 17.61 -10.73 9.69
C ILE A 23 16.34 -11.47 9.24
N LYS A 24 16.04 -11.38 7.95
CA LYS A 24 14.91 -12.00 7.26
C LYS A 24 15.40 -13.14 6.37
N THR A 25 14.50 -14.05 6.02
CA THR A 25 14.73 -15.11 5.05
C THR A 25 13.91 -14.83 3.78
N SER A 26 14.49 -15.04 2.60
CA SER A 26 13.81 -14.88 1.32
C SER A 26 12.60 -15.81 1.21
N GLY A 27 11.65 -15.50 0.33
CA GLY A 27 10.46 -16.34 0.10
C GLY A 27 10.80 -17.77 -0.38
N SER A 28 12.00 -17.97 -0.94
CA SER A 28 12.56 -19.28 -1.30
C SER A 28 13.16 -20.06 -0.14
N GLY A 29 13.31 -19.47 1.06
CA GLY A 29 13.92 -20.09 2.23
C GLY A 29 15.46 -20.13 2.25
N THR A 30 16.12 -19.86 1.13
CA THR A 30 17.56 -20.08 0.95
C THR A 30 18.45 -18.91 1.33
N THR A 31 17.95 -17.67 1.20
CA THR A 31 18.79 -16.47 1.30
C THR A 31 18.40 -15.67 2.53
N LYS A 32 19.34 -15.50 3.46
CA LYS A 32 19.19 -14.59 4.59
C LYS A 32 19.66 -13.19 4.20
N TYR A 33 18.91 -12.18 4.61
CA TYR A 33 19.22 -10.79 4.30
C TYR A 33 18.66 -9.87 5.38
N PHE A 34 19.12 -8.64 5.44
CA PHE A 34 18.50 -7.59 6.24
C PHE A 34 18.40 -6.31 5.43
N THR A 35 17.58 -5.37 5.90
CA THR A 35 17.32 -4.13 5.19
C THR A 35 17.63 -2.94 6.09
N ALA A 36 18.07 -1.83 5.52
CA ALA A 36 18.29 -0.58 6.23
C ALA A 36 17.89 0.61 5.35
N LYS A 37 17.94 1.81 5.92
CA LYS A 37 17.89 3.07 5.19
C LYS A 37 19.27 3.71 5.19
N PHE A 38 19.67 4.29 4.07
CA PHE A 38 20.96 4.95 3.91
C PHE A 38 20.76 6.34 3.33
N GLN A 39 21.07 7.36 4.12
CA GLN A 39 20.93 8.76 3.74
C GLN A 39 22.23 9.25 3.08
N THR A 40 22.15 9.64 1.80
CA THR A 40 23.28 10.15 1.01
C THR A 40 23.30 11.67 0.90
N SER A 41 22.18 12.35 1.21
CA SER A 41 22.09 13.81 1.18
C SER A 41 21.04 14.36 2.16
N LYS A 42 20.77 15.68 2.13
CA LYS A 42 19.70 16.30 2.93
C LYS A 42 18.30 15.78 2.60
N THR A 43 18.07 15.34 1.37
CA THR A 43 16.75 14.97 0.84
C THR A 43 16.68 13.53 0.37
N GLU A 44 17.83 12.89 0.18
CA GLU A 44 17.90 11.55 -0.41
C GLU A 44 18.17 10.48 0.65
N VAL A 45 17.21 9.58 0.80
CA VAL A 45 17.35 8.35 1.59
C VAL A 45 17.01 7.17 0.71
N ARG A 46 17.99 6.29 0.53
CA ARG A 46 17.86 5.09 -0.28
C ARG A 46 17.63 3.88 0.61
N ARG A 47 16.86 2.92 0.10
CA ARG A 47 16.75 1.61 0.71
C ARG A 47 18.05 0.84 0.50
N LEU A 48 18.54 0.22 1.56
CA LEU A 48 19.68 -0.68 1.54
C LEU A 48 19.23 -2.12 1.81
N VAL A 49 19.72 -3.07 1.03
CA VAL A 49 19.51 -4.51 1.23
C VAL A 49 20.88 -5.19 1.32
N SER A 50 21.12 -5.84 2.45
CA SER A 50 22.36 -6.57 2.71
C SER A 50 22.12 -8.07 2.66
N PHE A 51 22.90 -8.77 1.84
CA PHE A 51 22.91 -10.24 1.75
C PHE A 51 24.01 -10.87 2.61
N SER A 52 24.55 -10.12 3.57
CA SER A 52 25.62 -10.56 4.49
C SER A 52 25.13 -10.57 5.92
N PRO A 53 24.29 -11.56 6.33
CA PRO A 53 23.73 -11.61 7.69
C PRO A 53 24.81 -11.57 8.78
N GLU A 54 26.01 -12.06 8.51
CA GLU A 54 27.17 -11.99 9.41
C GLU A 54 27.61 -10.56 9.76
N LYS A 55 27.34 -9.58 8.89
CA LYS A 55 27.66 -8.15 9.13
C LYS A 55 26.52 -7.40 9.83
N HIS A 56 25.41 -8.05 10.16
CA HIS A 56 24.24 -7.38 10.75
C HIS A 56 24.57 -6.60 12.03
N GLY A 57 25.36 -7.18 12.94
CA GLY A 57 25.75 -6.51 14.19
C GLY A 57 26.63 -5.27 14.00
N GLU A 58 27.41 -5.20 12.91
CA GLU A 58 28.16 -4.00 12.54
C GLU A 58 27.23 -2.88 12.05
N TYR A 59 26.29 -3.21 11.16
CA TYR A 59 25.29 -2.26 10.67
C TYR A 59 24.39 -1.73 11.80
N MET A 60 23.95 -2.60 12.71
CA MET A 60 23.18 -2.21 13.89
C MET A 60 23.94 -1.21 14.75
N ARG A 61 25.22 -1.48 15.07
CA ARG A 61 26.05 -0.60 15.88
C ARG A 61 26.23 0.77 15.23
N SER A 62 26.55 0.81 13.93
CA SER A 62 26.69 2.08 13.21
C SER A 62 25.39 2.88 13.14
N SER A 63 24.25 2.21 12.97
CA SER A 63 22.94 2.86 13.01
C SER A 63 22.66 3.52 14.37
N GLN A 64 22.97 2.82 15.47
CA GLN A 64 22.79 3.30 16.85
C GLN A 64 23.74 4.44 17.20
N GLN A 65 25.02 4.30 16.88
CA GLN A 65 26.05 5.31 17.16
C GLN A 65 25.83 6.62 16.39
N SER A 66 24.96 6.61 15.36
CA SER A 66 24.62 7.79 14.57
C SER A 66 25.82 8.48 13.94
N THR A 67 26.90 7.73 13.74
CA THR A 67 28.11 8.19 13.06
C THR A 67 27.93 8.02 11.55
N PRO A 68 28.49 8.95 10.76
CA PRO A 68 28.53 8.77 9.32
C PRO A 68 29.40 7.57 8.98
N VAL A 69 28.97 6.81 7.97
CA VAL A 69 29.66 5.62 7.49
C VAL A 69 29.95 5.71 6.00
N LYS A 70 31.00 5.03 5.58
CA LYS A 70 31.37 4.83 4.18
C LYS A 70 31.17 3.37 3.82
N LEU A 71 30.34 3.13 2.82
CA LEU A 71 30.20 1.84 2.17
C LEU A 71 31.11 1.81 0.95
N THR A 72 32.05 0.88 0.90
CA THR A 72 32.86 0.64 -0.30
C THR A 72 32.46 -0.67 -0.94
N ASN A 73 32.45 -0.71 -2.28
CA ASN A 73 32.01 -1.86 -3.05
C ASN A 73 30.53 -2.22 -2.79
N ALA A 74 29.69 -1.18 -2.67
CA ALA A 74 28.24 -1.30 -2.70
C ALA A 74 27.76 -1.21 -4.14
N LYS A 75 26.64 -1.89 -4.45
CA LYS A 75 26.03 -1.88 -5.79
C LYS A 75 24.78 -1.01 -5.77
N LEU A 76 24.64 -0.14 -6.76
CA LEU A 76 23.40 0.59 -7.00
C LEU A 76 22.54 -0.15 -8.02
N LYS A 77 21.25 -0.33 -7.71
CA LYS A 77 20.29 -0.97 -8.59
C LYS A 77 19.09 -0.06 -8.79
N VAL A 78 18.90 0.38 -10.03
CA VAL A 78 17.72 1.16 -10.41
C VAL A 78 16.51 0.23 -10.54
N GLY A 79 15.46 0.52 -9.79
CA GLY A 79 14.16 -0.13 -9.87
C GLY A 79 13.35 0.34 -11.08
N ARG A 80 12.26 -0.36 -11.41
CA ARG A 80 11.41 -0.04 -12.58
C ARG A 80 10.78 1.36 -12.53
N ASN A 81 10.65 1.96 -11.34
CA ASN A 81 10.07 3.28 -11.14
C ASN A 81 11.11 4.41 -11.04
N GLY A 82 12.39 4.11 -11.30
CA GLY A 82 13.49 5.07 -11.15
C GLY A 82 14.13 5.11 -9.75
N ASP A 83 13.52 4.48 -8.75
CA ASP A 83 14.09 4.40 -7.39
C ASP A 83 15.41 3.62 -7.39
N VAL A 84 16.44 4.16 -6.75
CA VAL A 84 17.76 3.51 -6.65
C VAL A 84 17.90 2.78 -5.30
N GLU A 85 18.06 1.46 -5.35
CA GLU A 85 18.32 0.62 -4.18
C GLU A 85 19.82 0.35 -4.04
N ILE A 86 20.34 0.38 -2.80
CA ILE A 86 21.72 0.02 -2.48
C ILE A 86 21.74 -1.45 -2.09
N THR A 87 22.53 -2.26 -2.77
CA THR A 87 22.77 -3.66 -2.42
C THR A 87 24.17 -3.83 -1.85
N THR A 88 24.27 -4.47 -0.69
CA THR A 88 25.55 -4.82 -0.07
C THR A 88 25.69 -6.34 0.06
N ASN A 89 26.93 -6.81 -0.02
CA ASN A 89 27.27 -8.23 0.06
C ASN A 89 28.55 -8.42 0.89
N ARG A 90 29.09 -9.65 0.92
CA ARG A 90 30.22 -9.97 1.80
C ARG A 90 31.47 -9.16 1.47
N SER A 91 31.62 -8.76 0.21
CA SER A 91 32.71 -7.92 -0.30
C SER A 91 32.52 -6.42 -0.10
N THR A 92 31.35 -5.98 0.38
CA THR A 92 31.11 -4.58 0.74
C THR A 92 31.70 -4.30 2.12
N ASN A 93 32.55 -3.28 2.25
CA ASN A 93 33.06 -2.86 3.56
C ASN A 93 32.26 -1.67 4.08
N LEU A 94 31.95 -1.69 5.38
CA LEU A 94 31.33 -0.61 6.11
C LEU A 94 32.37 -0.06 7.09
N GLU A 95 32.70 1.22 6.95
CA GLU A 95 33.67 1.88 7.83
C GLU A 95 33.07 3.16 8.39
N VAL A 96 33.43 3.51 9.63
CA VAL A 96 33.11 4.84 10.16
C VAL A 96 33.86 5.88 9.34
N SER A 97 33.12 6.87 8.83
CA SER A 97 33.68 7.93 8.00
C SER A 97 34.04 9.13 8.85
N ASN A 98 35.26 9.63 8.70
CA ASN A 98 35.68 10.92 9.29
C ASN A 98 35.38 12.11 8.36
N ALA A 99 34.66 11.88 7.25
CA ALA A 99 34.35 12.93 6.29
C ALA A 99 33.41 13.98 6.90
N LYS A 100 33.68 15.26 6.62
CA LYS A 100 32.76 16.36 6.94
C LYS A 100 31.53 16.27 6.03
N ILE A 101 30.47 15.63 6.52
CA ILE A 101 29.18 15.59 5.83
C ILE A 101 28.45 16.93 6.04
N ASN A 102 28.00 17.58 4.96
CA ASN A 102 27.33 18.89 4.96
C ASN A 102 25.81 18.80 5.24
N PHE A 103 25.34 17.65 5.72
CA PHE A 103 23.97 17.39 6.11
C PHE A 103 23.96 16.61 7.42
N LYS A 104 22.95 16.89 8.26
CA LYS A 104 22.74 16.15 9.51
C LYS A 104 21.99 14.85 9.18
N LYS A 105 22.22 13.83 10.01
CA LYS A 105 21.40 12.62 10.04
C LYS A 105 19.92 13.03 10.12
N GLN A 106 19.13 12.61 9.14
CA GLN A 106 17.69 12.68 9.22
C GLN A 106 17.27 11.74 10.34
N ILE A 107 16.81 12.34 11.43
CA ILE A 107 16.09 11.61 12.46
C ILE A 107 14.72 11.35 11.83
N PHE A 108 14.51 10.12 11.35
CA PHE A 108 13.14 9.62 11.25
C PHE A 108 12.61 9.71 12.66
N ARG A 109 11.80 10.74 12.93
CA ARG A 109 11.17 10.92 14.22
C ARG A 109 10.27 9.70 14.41
N VAL A 110 10.82 8.65 15.01
CA VAL A 110 10.07 7.86 15.96
C VAL A 110 9.65 8.91 16.98
N SER A 111 8.37 9.25 17.04
CA SER A 111 7.83 9.98 18.18
C SER A 111 8.49 9.36 19.41
N LYS A 112 9.23 10.16 20.20
CA LYS A 112 9.95 9.69 21.41
C LYS A 112 9.13 8.57 22.02
N GLU A 113 9.73 7.40 22.29
CA GLU A 113 9.06 6.11 22.56
C GLU A 113 7.94 6.12 23.64
N HIS A 114 7.59 7.27 24.22
CA HIS A 114 6.56 7.48 25.21
C HIS A 114 5.58 8.65 24.96
N GLU A 115 5.71 9.45 23.89
CA GLU A 115 4.82 10.61 23.66
C GLU A 115 3.94 10.38 22.42
N SER A 116 2.61 10.33 22.64
CA SER A 116 1.62 10.24 21.58
C SER A 116 1.56 11.56 20.79
N ALA A 117 1.62 11.47 19.47
CA ALA A 117 1.46 12.62 18.59
C ALA A 117 -0.03 12.90 18.36
N LYS A 118 -0.40 14.19 18.33
CA LYS A 118 -1.70 14.63 17.80
C LYS A 118 -1.72 14.51 16.28
N LEU A 119 -2.88 14.18 15.72
CA LEU A 119 -3.03 13.87 14.30
C LEU A 119 -2.75 15.07 13.39
N ASP A 120 -3.02 16.30 13.83
CA ASP A 120 -2.69 17.52 13.07
C ASP A 120 -1.18 17.77 12.93
N THR A 121 -0.36 17.28 13.87
CA THR A 121 1.10 17.40 13.82
C THR A 121 1.73 16.46 12.79
N LEU A 122 1.00 15.44 12.32
CA LEU A 122 1.44 14.51 11.29
C LEU A 122 1.37 15.17 9.91
N THR A 123 2.42 15.91 9.58
CA THR A 123 2.51 16.76 8.38
C THR A 123 3.51 16.27 7.33
N THR A 124 4.31 15.24 7.65
CA THR A 124 5.35 14.71 6.76
C THR A 124 5.18 13.20 6.57
N GLU A 125 5.40 12.71 5.34
CA GLU A 125 5.41 11.28 5.03
C GLU A 125 6.67 10.57 5.56
N ASN A 126 6.65 9.24 5.53
CA ASN A 126 7.75 8.35 5.91
C ASN A 126 8.16 8.46 7.39
N MET A 127 7.27 8.96 8.25
CA MET A 127 7.42 8.97 9.71
C MET A 127 6.82 7.72 10.34
N ILE A 128 7.34 7.35 11.52
CA ILE A 128 6.74 6.34 12.39
C ILE A 128 6.15 7.06 13.61
N ALA A 129 4.84 6.91 13.81
CA ALA A 129 4.10 7.61 14.84
C ALA A 129 3.45 6.65 15.85
N THR A 130 3.40 7.11 17.10
CA THR A 130 2.47 6.63 18.12
C THR A 130 1.35 7.66 18.28
N ILE A 131 0.10 7.22 18.30
CA ILE A 131 -1.08 8.09 18.41
C ILE A 131 -2.05 7.55 19.45
N GLU A 132 -2.81 8.45 20.08
CA GLU A 132 -3.95 8.10 20.93
C GLU A 132 -5.22 8.66 20.30
N VAL A 133 -6.08 7.76 19.83
CA VAL A 133 -7.19 8.12 18.96
C VAL A 133 -8.42 7.31 19.29
N LYS A 134 -9.57 7.88 18.95
CA LYS A 134 -10.82 7.15 18.85
C LYS A 134 -10.90 6.47 17.49
N LEU A 135 -11.18 5.17 17.48
CA LEU A 135 -11.57 4.47 16.26
C LEU A 135 -13.02 4.86 15.95
N VAL A 136 -13.23 5.79 15.02
CA VAL A 136 -14.57 6.30 14.72
C VAL A 136 -15.42 5.20 14.07
N GLY A 137 -14.80 4.40 13.20
CA GLY A 137 -15.41 3.22 12.60
C GLY A 137 -14.67 2.76 11.36
N PHE A 138 -15.04 1.57 10.89
CA PHE A 138 -14.47 0.96 9.69
C PHE A 138 -15.14 1.54 8.44
N ILE A 139 -14.33 1.81 7.41
CA ILE A 139 -14.82 2.28 6.11
C ILE A 139 -15.45 1.11 5.35
N ASP A 140 -14.85 -0.07 5.47
CA ASP A 140 -15.28 -1.27 4.77
C ASP A 140 -16.00 -2.23 5.74
N HIS A 141 -17.15 -2.76 5.32
CA HIS A 141 -17.95 -3.72 6.09
C HIS A 141 -17.22 -5.05 6.33
N LYS A 142 -16.24 -5.39 5.46
CA LYS A 142 -15.42 -6.61 5.54
C LYS A 142 -13.96 -6.31 5.21
N LYS A 143 -13.06 -7.19 5.64
CA LYS A 143 -11.66 -7.16 5.18
C LYS A 143 -11.62 -7.47 3.68
N GLU A 144 -10.83 -6.72 2.94
CA GLU A 144 -10.56 -6.99 1.53
C GLU A 144 -9.29 -7.82 1.40
N THR A 145 -9.25 -8.74 0.43
CA THR A 145 -8.02 -9.46 0.08
C THR A 145 -7.32 -8.76 -1.08
N ILE A 146 -6.14 -8.18 -0.83
CA ILE A 146 -5.26 -7.63 -1.86
C ILE A 146 -4.19 -8.65 -2.20
N ASN A 147 -4.15 -9.08 -3.47
CA ASN A 147 -3.07 -9.93 -3.97
C ASN A 147 -1.80 -9.10 -4.19
N THR A 148 -0.79 -9.30 -3.35
CA THR A 148 0.52 -8.65 -3.49
C THR A 148 1.53 -9.60 -4.13
N ARG A 149 2.71 -9.07 -4.51
CA ARG A 149 3.85 -9.90 -4.95
C ARG A 149 4.34 -10.92 -3.91
N TYR A 150 3.92 -10.76 -2.65
CA TYR A 150 4.27 -11.62 -1.52
C TYR A 150 3.11 -12.54 -1.12
N GLY A 151 2.09 -12.64 -1.97
CA GLY A 151 0.87 -13.39 -1.69
C GLY A 151 -0.33 -12.51 -1.30
N PRO A 152 -1.50 -13.13 -1.10
CA PRO A 152 -2.70 -12.44 -0.63
C PRO A 152 -2.47 -11.86 0.76
N LYS A 153 -2.85 -10.59 0.94
CA LYS A 153 -2.89 -9.92 2.23
C LYS A 153 -4.28 -9.38 2.48
N LEU A 154 -4.73 -9.46 3.73
CA LEU A 154 -5.97 -8.82 4.13
C LEU A 154 -5.71 -7.35 4.46
N ILE A 155 -6.63 -6.48 4.10
CA ILE A 155 -6.62 -5.07 4.50
C ILE A 155 -7.99 -4.70 5.06
N ARG A 156 -8.00 -3.85 6.08
CA ARG A 156 -9.21 -3.21 6.60
C ARG A 156 -8.95 -1.73 6.79
N LYS A 157 -9.78 -0.87 6.20
CA LYS A 157 -9.63 0.58 6.34
C LYS A 157 -10.58 1.11 7.40
N ALA A 158 -10.13 2.13 8.11
CA ALA A 158 -10.94 2.80 9.13
C ALA A 158 -10.65 4.29 9.19
N ILE A 159 -11.53 5.01 9.89
CA ILE A 159 -11.33 6.40 10.28
C ILE A 159 -10.96 6.43 11.76
N VAL A 160 -9.82 7.05 12.06
CA VAL A 160 -9.40 7.39 13.42
C VAL A 160 -9.43 8.90 13.59
N ALA A 161 -9.71 9.36 14.80
CA ALA A 161 -9.77 10.78 15.10
C ALA A 161 -9.36 11.10 16.53
N ASP A 162 -8.80 12.29 16.70
CA ASP A 162 -8.63 12.97 17.97
C ASP A 162 -9.36 14.33 17.91
N GLU A 163 -9.13 15.21 18.87
CA GLU A 163 -9.76 16.54 18.89
C GLU A 163 -9.26 17.47 17.76
N THR A 164 -8.11 17.16 17.15
CA THR A 164 -7.43 18.02 16.19
C THR A 164 -7.80 17.69 14.76
N LYS A 165 -7.89 16.40 14.42
CA LYS A 165 -8.03 15.94 13.04
C LYS A 165 -8.60 14.52 12.99
N SER A 166 -9.02 14.11 11.79
CA SER A 166 -9.29 12.71 11.46
C SER A 166 -8.39 12.24 10.32
N MET A 167 -8.03 10.96 10.34
CA MET A 167 -7.17 10.34 9.33
C MET A 167 -7.68 8.95 8.95
N LYS A 168 -7.50 8.58 7.68
CA LYS A 168 -7.68 7.21 7.21
C LYS A 168 -6.51 6.36 7.72
N ILE A 169 -6.82 5.19 8.27
CA ILE A 169 -5.83 4.17 8.66
C ILE A 169 -6.10 2.86 7.90
N SER A 170 -5.04 2.22 7.43
CA SER A 170 -5.07 0.89 6.82
C SER A 170 -4.44 -0.15 7.74
N PHE A 171 -5.26 -1.07 8.22
CA PHE A 171 -4.85 -2.25 8.98
C PHE A 171 -4.56 -3.40 8.04
N TRP A 172 -3.38 -3.99 8.15
CA TRP A 172 -2.97 -5.13 7.33
C TRP A 172 -3.09 -6.41 8.16
N ASN A 173 -3.54 -7.49 7.51
CA ASN A 173 -3.76 -8.80 8.10
C ASN A 173 -4.77 -8.79 9.28
N ASP A 174 -4.34 -9.25 10.45
CA ASP A 174 -5.08 -9.44 11.69
C ASP A 174 -4.96 -8.26 12.67
N THR A 175 -4.18 -7.23 12.32
CA THR A 175 -3.92 -6.04 13.18
C THR A 175 -5.17 -5.22 13.57
N SER A 176 -6.34 -5.53 13.03
CA SER A 176 -7.63 -4.89 13.37
C SER A 176 -8.62 -5.79 14.09
N ASP A 177 -8.29 -7.06 14.36
CA ASP A 177 -9.30 -8.04 14.79
C ASP A 177 -9.80 -7.79 16.21
N ASP A 178 -8.95 -7.25 17.07
CA ASP A 178 -9.28 -6.91 18.44
C ASP A 178 -9.75 -5.44 18.59
N LEU A 179 -10.03 -4.74 17.48
CA LEU A 179 -10.44 -3.35 17.49
C LEU A 179 -11.94 -3.17 17.26
N THR A 180 -12.56 -2.39 18.14
CA THR A 180 -13.99 -2.09 18.15
C THR A 180 -14.25 -0.64 17.79
N ALA A 181 -15.15 -0.43 16.84
CA ALA A 181 -15.59 0.92 16.47
C ALA A 181 -16.24 1.64 17.66
N GLY A 182 -15.90 2.91 17.85
CA GLY A 182 -16.35 3.74 18.97
C GLY A 182 -15.41 3.75 20.17
N GLU A 183 -14.47 2.82 20.27
CA GLU A 183 -13.49 2.74 21.37
C GLU A 183 -12.22 3.56 21.09
N SER A 184 -11.41 3.76 22.12
CA SER A 184 -10.17 4.54 22.06
C SER A 184 -8.94 3.68 22.29
N TYR A 185 -7.90 3.91 21.50
CA TYR A 185 -6.68 3.12 21.50
C TYR A 185 -5.43 3.99 21.45
N SER A 186 -4.38 3.54 22.14
CA SER A 186 -3.01 3.94 21.86
C SER A 186 -2.44 2.97 20.83
N ILE A 187 -2.10 3.48 19.65
CA ILE A 187 -1.57 2.69 18.53
C ILE A 187 -0.15 3.15 18.23
N THR A 188 0.79 2.21 18.27
CA THR A 188 2.23 2.48 18.11
C THR A 188 2.76 1.98 16.77
N ALA A 189 3.93 2.48 16.39
CA ALA A 189 4.65 2.05 15.18
C ALA A 189 3.82 2.15 13.88
N LEU A 190 3.02 3.21 13.73
CA LEU A 190 2.27 3.50 12.52
C LEU A 190 3.12 4.25 11.50
N GLY A 191 3.12 3.79 10.25
CA GLY A 191 3.73 4.51 9.14
C GLY A 191 2.82 5.60 8.58
N VAL A 192 3.30 6.83 8.54
CA VAL A 192 2.64 7.95 7.85
C VAL A 192 3.05 7.91 6.37
N LYS A 193 2.09 7.87 5.45
CA LYS A 193 2.33 7.84 4.00
C LYS A 193 1.44 8.85 3.28
N SER A 194 1.85 9.26 2.08
CA SER A 194 0.97 9.97 1.14
C SER A 194 0.22 8.98 0.23
N PHE A 195 -1.08 9.18 0.07
CA PHE A 195 -1.91 8.49 -0.92
C PHE A 195 -2.83 9.52 -1.57
N GLU A 196 -2.75 9.65 -2.90
CA GLU A 196 -3.51 10.64 -3.69
C GLU A 196 -3.36 12.08 -3.16
N GLY A 197 -2.17 12.42 -2.66
CA GLY A 197 -1.86 13.75 -2.12
C GLY A 197 -2.33 13.98 -0.68
N ALA A 198 -3.01 13.00 -0.05
CA ALA A 198 -3.42 13.06 1.35
C ALA A 198 -2.55 12.16 2.24
N LEU A 199 -2.22 12.63 3.45
CA LEU A 199 -1.53 11.81 4.44
C LEU A 199 -2.48 10.79 5.06
N VAL A 200 -2.03 9.54 5.10
CA VAL A 200 -2.74 8.37 5.63
C VAL A 200 -1.84 7.57 6.57
N LEU A 201 -2.46 6.83 7.48
CA LEU A 201 -1.78 5.94 8.41
C LEU A 201 -1.79 4.50 7.89
N ASN A 202 -0.67 3.80 8.06
CA ASN A 202 -0.54 2.39 7.74
C ASN A 202 0.06 1.65 8.92
N THR A 203 -0.52 0.49 9.22
CA THR A 203 0.12 -0.46 10.13
C THR A 203 1.44 -0.99 9.53
N THR A 204 2.39 -1.26 10.41
CA THR A 204 3.66 -1.92 10.10
C THR A 204 3.69 -3.30 10.75
N ALA A 205 4.78 -4.05 10.54
CA ALA A 205 4.95 -5.35 11.19
C ALA A 205 5.08 -5.24 12.72
N ASP A 206 5.46 -4.05 13.21
CA ASP A 206 5.71 -3.77 14.63
C ASP A 206 4.54 -3.02 15.29
N THR A 207 3.43 -2.79 14.57
CA THR A 207 2.28 -2.08 15.11
C THR A 207 1.64 -2.87 16.24
N THR A 208 1.43 -2.19 17.36
CA THR A 208 0.62 -2.69 18.47
C THR A 208 -0.44 -1.66 18.86
N SER A 209 -1.60 -2.15 19.29
CA SER A 209 -2.71 -1.33 19.77
C SER A 209 -3.09 -1.74 21.18
N LYS A 210 -3.30 -0.77 22.07
CA LYS A 210 -3.77 -0.99 23.44
C LYS A 210 -5.01 -0.13 23.71
N PRO A 211 -6.08 -0.68 24.31
CA PRO A 211 -7.21 0.12 24.76
C PRO A 211 -6.76 1.20 25.76
N ILE A 212 -7.37 2.37 25.67
CA ILE A 212 -7.17 3.48 26.61
C ILE A 212 -8.52 4.04 27.07
N SER A 213 -8.48 4.95 28.04
CA SER A 213 -9.67 5.68 28.48
C SER A 213 -10.38 6.35 27.28
N PRO A 214 -11.73 6.36 27.25
CA PRO A 214 -12.47 6.94 26.14
C PRO A 214 -12.11 8.40 25.87
N ILE A 215 -11.75 8.68 24.62
CA ILE A 215 -11.58 10.05 24.11
C ILE A 215 -12.98 10.61 23.83
N ALA A 216 -13.41 11.57 24.66
CA ALA A 216 -14.74 12.15 24.60
C ALA A 216 -14.92 13.06 23.37
N ASN A 217 -13.94 13.91 23.11
CA ASN A 217 -13.99 14.91 22.05
C ASN A 217 -13.16 14.46 20.84
N VAL A 218 -13.80 14.45 19.68
CA VAL A 218 -13.14 14.27 18.37
C VAL A 218 -13.53 15.43 17.48
N ILE A 219 -12.73 15.68 16.43
CA ILE A 219 -13.01 16.73 15.45
C ILE A 219 -14.47 16.65 14.95
N SER A 220 -15.11 17.81 14.82
CA SER A 220 -16.53 17.89 14.43
C SER A 220 -16.76 17.33 13.03
N GLY A 221 -17.95 16.78 12.80
CA GLY A 221 -18.32 16.21 11.50
C GLY A 221 -17.66 14.87 11.17
N VAL A 222 -16.75 14.32 11.98
CA VAL A 222 -16.04 13.08 11.63
C VAL A 222 -16.95 11.88 11.37
N LYS A 223 -18.11 11.81 12.01
CA LYS A 223 -19.09 10.74 11.77
C LYS A 223 -19.68 10.76 10.36
N THR A 224 -19.75 11.93 9.72
CA THR A 224 -20.26 12.02 8.34
C THR A 224 -19.32 11.35 7.34
N LEU A 225 -18.03 11.17 7.68
CA LEU A 225 -17.08 10.46 6.83
C LEU A 225 -17.41 8.96 6.67
N LEU A 226 -18.16 8.40 7.61
CA LEU A 226 -18.64 7.02 7.57
C LEU A 226 -20.09 6.89 7.10
N ALA A 227 -20.77 8.01 6.87
CA ALA A 227 -22.13 7.97 6.35
C ALA A 227 -22.12 7.41 4.93
N GLU A 228 -22.99 6.42 4.70
CA GLU A 228 -23.31 5.96 3.35
C GLU A 228 -24.07 7.08 2.63
N LYS A 229 -23.66 7.34 1.40
CA LYS A 229 -24.37 8.19 0.46
C LYS A 229 -25.05 7.31 -0.56
N ILE A 230 -26.31 7.62 -0.81
CA ILE A 230 -27.13 6.99 -1.84
C ILE A 230 -27.48 8.08 -2.83
N GLN A 231 -27.16 7.87 -4.10
CA GLN A 231 -27.46 8.83 -5.16
C GLN A 231 -27.75 8.11 -6.47
N ASN A 232 -28.66 8.68 -7.26
CA ASN A 232 -28.86 8.28 -8.65
C ASN A 232 -27.78 8.95 -9.49
N VAL A 233 -27.19 8.18 -10.39
CA VAL A 233 -26.12 8.64 -11.26
C VAL A 233 -26.32 8.14 -12.68
N TYR A 234 -25.79 8.92 -13.61
CA TYR A 234 -25.62 8.56 -15.00
C TYR A 234 -24.15 8.20 -15.26
N ILE A 235 -23.89 7.02 -15.82
CA ILE A 235 -22.53 6.57 -16.14
C ILE A 235 -22.11 7.27 -17.44
N GLN A 236 -21.14 8.18 -17.35
CA GLN A 236 -20.65 8.93 -18.51
C GLN A 236 -19.45 8.25 -19.17
N GLN A 237 -18.56 7.67 -18.35
CA GLN A 237 -17.37 6.96 -18.83
C GLN A 237 -17.15 5.74 -17.95
N ILE A 238 -16.67 4.67 -18.56
CA ILE A 238 -16.31 3.43 -17.87
C ILE A 238 -14.96 2.93 -18.39
N HIS A 239 -14.21 2.31 -17.50
CA HIS A 239 -13.11 1.43 -17.85
C HIS A 239 -13.17 0.16 -16.99
N ILE A 240 -13.22 -1.00 -17.63
CA ILE A 240 -13.16 -2.30 -16.97
C ILE A 240 -11.75 -2.85 -17.09
N SER A 241 -11.13 -3.10 -15.93
CA SER A 241 -9.86 -3.78 -15.83
C SER A 241 -10.07 -5.30 -15.74
N ASP A 242 -9.74 -6.03 -16.81
CA ASP A 242 -9.59 -7.49 -16.79
C ASP A 242 -8.22 -7.89 -16.23
N ILE A 243 -8.16 -8.17 -14.93
CA ILE A 243 -6.94 -8.51 -14.22
C ILE A 243 -6.77 -10.02 -14.17
N ARG A 244 -5.81 -10.54 -14.93
CA ARG A 244 -5.42 -11.96 -14.92
C ARG A 244 -4.15 -12.14 -14.10
N ARG A 245 -4.09 -13.18 -13.26
CA ARG A 245 -2.93 -13.46 -12.40
C ARG A 245 -2.38 -14.86 -12.61
N CYS A 246 -1.06 -14.98 -12.58
CA CYS A 246 -0.37 -16.26 -12.60
C CYS A 246 -0.77 -17.11 -11.38
N GLN A 247 -1.09 -18.37 -11.60
CA GLN A 247 -1.43 -19.31 -10.52
C GLN A 247 -0.25 -19.61 -9.61
N ALA A 248 0.97 -19.63 -10.15
CA ALA A 248 2.17 -19.97 -9.37
C ALA A 248 2.68 -18.85 -8.47
N CYS A 249 2.62 -17.58 -8.92
CA CYS A 249 3.25 -16.47 -8.19
C CYS A 249 2.33 -15.25 -7.98
N HIS A 250 1.07 -15.32 -8.43
CA HIS A 250 0.06 -14.26 -8.34
C HIS A 250 0.44 -12.91 -8.99
N HIS A 251 1.51 -12.88 -9.79
CA HIS A 251 1.86 -11.71 -10.58
C HIS A 251 0.75 -11.39 -11.59
N LYS A 252 0.45 -10.09 -11.78
CA LYS A 252 -0.47 -9.62 -12.83
C LYS A 252 0.12 -9.97 -14.19
N MET A 253 -0.73 -10.46 -15.08
CA MET A 253 -0.38 -10.97 -16.39
C MET A 253 -1.16 -10.22 -17.45
N GLU A 254 -0.51 -9.93 -18.56
CA GLU A 254 -1.18 -9.65 -19.82
C GLU A 254 -1.32 -11.00 -20.52
N ALA A 255 -2.55 -11.36 -20.86
CA ALA A 255 -2.85 -12.59 -21.59
C ALA A 255 -3.94 -12.28 -22.59
N ASN A 256 -3.67 -12.50 -23.88
CA ASN A 256 -4.70 -12.38 -24.91
C ASN A 256 -5.79 -13.42 -24.66
N ALA A 257 -7.03 -13.07 -24.94
CA ALA A 257 -8.17 -13.98 -24.78
C ALA A 257 -8.05 -15.24 -25.66
N GLU A 258 -7.41 -15.12 -26.82
CA GLU A 258 -7.27 -16.19 -27.80
C GLU A 258 -6.14 -17.18 -27.50
N ASP A 259 -5.16 -16.77 -26.69
CA ASP A 259 -3.99 -17.59 -26.40
C ASP A 259 -4.35 -18.75 -25.47
N LYS A 260 -4.15 -20.00 -25.91
CA LYS A 260 -4.41 -21.20 -25.08
C LYS A 260 -3.48 -21.30 -23.88
N THR A 261 -2.27 -20.76 -23.97
CA THR A 261 -1.26 -20.79 -22.91
C THR A 261 -0.52 -19.48 -22.81
N VAL A 262 -0.10 -19.12 -21.60
CA VAL A 262 0.68 -17.91 -21.34
C VAL A 262 1.89 -18.23 -20.46
N ARG A 263 3.01 -17.51 -20.67
CA ARG A 263 4.20 -17.60 -19.83
C ARG A 263 4.29 -16.38 -18.90
N CYS A 264 4.48 -16.62 -17.60
CA CYS A 264 4.58 -15.55 -16.64
C CYS A 264 5.86 -14.73 -16.79
N SER A 265 5.74 -13.42 -16.94
CA SER A 265 6.88 -12.50 -17.04
C SER A 265 7.72 -12.43 -15.75
N ALA A 266 7.14 -12.76 -14.60
CA ALA A 266 7.82 -12.73 -13.30
C ALA A 266 8.50 -14.06 -12.94
N CYS A 267 7.77 -15.18 -12.93
CA CYS A 267 8.32 -16.48 -12.52
C CYS A 267 8.66 -17.41 -13.69
N GLN A 268 8.39 -17.01 -14.93
CA GLN A 268 8.66 -17.77 -16.15
C GLN A 268 7.88 -19.09 -16.30
N THR A 269 6.98 -19.43 -15.37
CA THR A 269 6.09 -20.58 -15.47
C THR A 269 5.12 -20.42 -16.64
N LYS A 270 5.03 -21.46 -17.49
CA LYS A 270 4.03 -21.56 -18.55
C LYS A 270 2.78 -22.26 -17.99
N GLN A 271 1.60 -21.69 -18.23
CA GLN A 271 0.32 -22.22 -17.71
C GLN A 271 -0.79 -22.07 -18.76
N ARG A 272 -1.89 -22.79 -18.58
CA ARG A 272 -3.10 -22.64 -19.42
C ARG A 272 -3.74 -21.27 -19.13
N SER A 273 -4.12 -20.54 -20.17
CA SER A 273 -4.71 -19.20 -19.99
C SER A 273 -6.07 -19.26 -19.30
N ALA A 274 -6.86 -20.31 -19.54
CA ALA A 274 -8.14 -20.56 -18.91
C ALA A 274 -8.03 -20.78 -17.38
N GLU A 275 -6.87 -21.21 -16.89
CA GLU A 275 -6.63 -21.44 -15.46
C GLU A 275 -6.14 -20.18 -14.75
N LEU A 276 -5.94 -19.05 -15.45
CA LEU A 276 -5.53 -17.82 -14.78
C LEU A 276 -6.65 -17.32 -13.87
N LYS A 277 -6.30 -16.92 -12.64
CA LYS A 277 -7.26 -16.26 -11.76
C LYS A 277 -7.62 -14.92 -12.36
N ARG A 278 -8.87 -14.80 -12.81
CA ARG A 278 -9.43 -13.60 -13.43
C ARG A 278 -10.19 -12.77 -12.40
N THR A 279 -10.00 -11.46 -12.45
CA THR A 279 -10.70 -10.48 -11.60
C THR A 279 -11.10 -9.29 -12.45
N LEU A 280 -12.40 -8.97 -12.47
CA LEU A 280 -12.92 -7.77 -13.14
C LEU A 280 -13.17 -6.66 -12.12
N THR A 281 -12.73 -5.45 -12.41
CA THR A 281 -13.00 -4.26 -11.61
C THR A 281 -13.33 -3.10 -12.54
N ALA A 282 -14.20 -2.18 -12.15
CA ALA A 282 -14.55 -1.03 -12.98
C ALA A 282 -14.10 0.29 -12.35
N SER A 283 -13.78 1.26 -13.20
CA SER A 283 -13.64 2.67 -12.87
C SER A 283 -14.72 3.45 -13.62
N LEU A 284 -15.62 4.08 -12.88
CA LEU A 284 -16.75 4.84 -13.41
C LEU A 284 -16.48 6.34 -13.26
N THR A 285 -16.77 7.10 -14.30
CA THR A 285 -16.99 8.55 -14.18
C THR A 285 -18.48 8.77 -14.35
N VAL A 286 -19.11 9.33 -13.34
CA VAL A 286 -20.57 9.46 -13.26
C VAL A 286 -20.98 10.91 -13.08
N LYS A 287 -22.18 11.24 -13.55
CA LYS A 287 -22.87 12.50 -13.27
C LYS A 287 -24.02 12.27 -12.31
N ASP A 288 -24.14 13.11 -11.29
CA ASP A 288 -25.34 13.16 -10.45
C ASP A 288 -26.46 13.99 -11.09
N GLU A 289 -27.61 14.06 -10.43
CA GLU A 289 -28.78 14.85 -10.85
C GLU A 289 -28.48 16.36 -10.94
N GLN A 290 -27.45 16.85 -10.25
CA GLN A 290 -26.99 18.23 -10.29
C GLN A 290 -25.87 18.46 -11.34
N ASN A 291 -25.57 17.46 -12.16
CA ASN A 291 -24.48 17.44 -13.15
C ASN A 291 -23.06 17.52 -12.57
N ASN A 292 -22.87 17.24 -11.28
CA ASN A 292 -21.53 17.11 -10.73
C ASN A 292 -20.89 15.81 -11.20
N ILE A 293 -19.62 15.88 -11.57
CA ILE A 293 -18.85 14.75 -12.05
C ILE A 293 -18.05 14.16 -10.90
N SER A 294 -18.22 12.86 -10.65
CA SER A 294 -17.45 12.10 -9.66
C SER A 294 -16.87 10.84 -10.27
N LYS A 295 -15.75 10.37 -9.71
CA LYS A 295 -15.11 9.11 -10.12
C LYS A 295 -15.26 8.08 -9.01
N PHE A 296 -15.57 6.86 -9.42
CA PHE A 296 -15.79 5.75 -8.51
C PHE A 296 -15.10 4.48 -8.98
N TYR A 297 -14.74 3.64 -8.03
CA TYR A 297 -14.23 2.29 -8.23
C TYR A 297 -15.31 1.26 -7.88
N VAL A 298 -15.42 0.21 -8.68
CA VAL A 298 -16.34 -0.92 -8.45
C VAL A 298 -15.53 -2.20 -8.33
N ALA A 299 -15.60 -2.81 -7.15
CA ALA A 299 -14.99 -4.10 -6.91
C ALA A 299 -15.75 -5.23 -7.64
N GLN A 300 -15.06 -6.35 -7.93
CA GLN A 300 -15.65 -7.47 -8.67
C GLN A 300 -16.98 -7.93 -8.08
N HIS A 301 -17.08 -8.10 -6.76
CA HIS A 301 -18.31 -8.62 -6.14
C HIS A 301 -19.52 -7.70 -6.38
N VAL A 302 -19.34 -6.38 -6.25
CA VAL A 302 -20.40 -5.39 -6.51
C VAL A 302 -20.83 -5.40 -7.97
N LEU A 303 -19.86 -5.47 -8.90
CA LEU A 303 -20.14 -5.58 -10.32
C LEU A 303 -20.93 -6.86 -10.65
N MET A 304 -20.53 -8.00 -10.06
CA MET A 304 -21.19 -9.28 -10.26
C MET A 304 -22.62 -9.28 -9.72
N GLU A 305 -22.83 -8.76 -8.50
CA GLU A 305 -24.16 -8.61 -7.89
C GLU A 305 -25.07 -7.71 -8.74
N PHE A 306 -24.53 -6.62 -9.28
CA PHE A 306 -25.27 -5.74 -10.19
C PHE A 306 -25.68 -6.45 -11.48
N LEU A 307 -24.76 -7.17 -12.13
CA LEU A 307 -25.06 -7.91 -13.35
C LEU A 307 -26.09 -9.01 -13.12
N GLN A 308 -26.01 -9.69 -11.97
CA GLN A 308 -27.00 -10.68 -11.56
C GLN A 308 -28.38 -10.07 -11.35
N SER A 309 -28.45 -8.89 -10.73
CA SER A 309 -29.71 -8.15 -10.58
C SER A 309 -30.34 -7.74 -11.92
N CYS A 310 -29.50 -7.58 -12.96
CA CYS A 310 -29.93 -7.24 -14.32
C CYS A 310 -30.15 -8.46 -15.23
N SER A 311 -29.88 -9.70 -14.78
CA SER A 311 -29.84 -10.91 -15.61
C SER A 311 -28.87 -10.80 -16.81
N LYS A 312 -27.66 -10.27 -16.56
CA LYS A 312 -26.61 -9.97 -17.57
C LYS A 312 -25.24 -10.57 -17.21
N GLU A 313 -25.21 -11.63 -16.41
CA GLU A 313 -23.98 -12.33 -16.00
C GLU A 313 -23.21 -12.89 -17.20
N ASN A 314 -23.88 -13.18 -18.30
CA ASN A 314 -23.25 -13.65 -19.53
C ASN A 314 -22.24 -12.66 -20.12
N LEU A 315 -22.35 -11.35 -19.82
CA LEU A 315 -21.45 -10.31 -20.33
C LEU A 315 -20.05 -10.35 -19.70
N ILE A 316 -19.84 -11.07 -18.60
CA ILE A 316 -18.54 -11.16 -17.92
C ILE A 316 -17.44 -11.66 -18.88
N GLY A 317 -17.79 -12.46 -19.88
CA GLY A 317 -16.84 -13.01 -20.86
C GLY A 317 -16.32 -11.99 -21.87
N ASP A 318 -17.03 -10.88 -22.09
CA ASP A 318 -16.78 -9.91 -23.14
C ASP A 318 -16.76 -8.49 -22.53
N VAL A 319 -15.56 -7.94 -22.39
CA VAL A 319 -15.37 -6.65 -21.71
C VAL A 319 -16.03 -5.52 -22.49
N ASP A 320 -15.97 -5.55 -23.82
CA ASP A 320 -16.49 -4.48 -24.66
C ASP A 320 -18.03 -4.44 -24.56
N GLN A 321 -18.69 -5.60 -24.69
CA GLN A 321 -20.16 -5.68 -24.51
C GLN A 321 -20.60 -5.31 -23.09
N LEU A 322 -19.77 -5.60 -22.08
CA LEU A 322 -20.07 -5.24 -20.70
C LEU A 322 -19.95 -3.72 -20.48
N GLU A 323 -18.95 -3.07 -21.08
CA GLU A 323 -18.81 -1.61 -21.06
C GLU A 323 -19.97 -0.93 -21.77
N ASP A 324 -20.34 -1.41 -22.97
CA ASP A 324 -21.49 -0.90 -23.73
C ASP A 324 -22.79 -1.00 -22.92
N PHE A 325 -23.05 -2.18 -22.33
CA PHE A 325 -24.23 -2.37 -21.48
C PHE A 325 -24.29 -1.38 -20.31
N LEU A 326 -23.16 -1.13 -19.64
CA LEU A 326 -23.13 -0.21 -18.50
C LEU A 326 -23.29 1.25 -18.91
N LEU A 327 -22.84 1.63 -20.11
CA LEU A 327 -23.03 2.98 -20.66
C LEU A 327 -24.48 3.23 -21.13
N GLU A 328 -25.18 2.19 -21.59
CA GLU A 328 -26.57 2.28 -22.04
C GLU A 328 -27.60 2.31 -20.88
N ILE A 329 -27.19 2.01 -19.65
CA ILE A 329 -28.10 2.09 -18.50
C ILE A 329 -28.33 3.55 -18.13
N ASN A 330 -29.54 4.02 -18.41
CA ASN A 330 -29.92 5.42 -18.27
C ASN A 330 -29.92 5.93 -16.81
N ASN A 331 -30.13 5.06 -15.81
CA ASN A 331 -30.10 5.44 -14.40
C ASN A 331 -29.59 4.29 -13.52
N VAL A 332 -28.53 4.55 -12.75
CA VAL A 332 -27.99 3.63 -11.75
C VAL A 332 -28.05 4.31 -10.39
N LYS A 333 -28.63 3.64 -9.40
CA LYS A 333 -28.50 4.04 -8.00
C LYS A 333 -27.23 3.41 -7.43
N ILE A 334 -26.37 4.23 -6.86
CA ILE A 334 -25.13 3.78 -6.22
C ILE A 334 -25.16 4.08 -4.73
N THR A 335 -24.61 3.16 -3.94
CA THR A 335 -24.29 3.37 -2.52
C THR A 335 -22.77 3.40 -2.38
N HIS A 336 -22.25 4.43 -1.73
CA HIS A 336 -20.81 4.56 -1.44
C HIS A 336 -20.57 5.28 -0.12
N GLY A 337 -19.39 5.09 0.47
CA GLY A 337 -19.01 5.81 1.67
C GLY A 337 -18.68 7.27 1.38
N SER A 338 -18.99 8.20 2.29
CA SER A 338 -18.61 9.61 2.14
C SER A 338 -17.09 9.84 2.07
N SER A 339 -16.31 8.90 2.57
CA SER A 339 -14.85 8.91 2.55
C SER A 339 -14.23 7.87 1.61
N ASN A 340 -15.03 7.14 0.84
CA ASN A 340 -14.55 6.09 -0.05
C ASN A 340 -15.11 6.28 -1.46
N ASP A 341 -14.22 6.32 -2.44
CA ASP A 341 -14.59 6.34 -3.84
C ASP A 341 -14.92 4.94 -4.36
N ALA A 342 -14.93 3.91 -3.49
CA ALA A 342 -15.45 2.59 -3.82
C ALA A 342 -16.97 2.53 -3.61
N ILE A 343 -17.67 2.07 -4.64
CA ILE A 343 -19.09 1.74 -4.59
C ILE A 343 -19.25 0.42 -3.85
N THR A 344 -20.17 0.38 -2.88
CA THR A 344 -20.51 -0.81 -2.10
C THR A 344 -21.76 -1.51 -2.62
N LYS A 345 -22.62 -0.79 -3.36
CA LYS A 345 -23.82 -1.36 -4.00
C LYS A 345 -24.19 -0.58 -5.26
N MET A 346 -24.63 -1.29 -6.29
CA MET A 346 -25.23 -0.71 -7.50
C MET A 346 -26.60 -1.34 -7.72
N GLU A 347 -27.57 -0.54 -8.13
CA GLU A 347 -28.93 -0.97 -8.42
C GLU A 347 -29.44 -0.27 -9.68
N LYS A 348 -30.11 -1.03 -10.56
CA LYS A 348 -30.80 -0.43 -11.70
C LYS A 348 -32.09 0.20 -11.18
N THR A 349 -32.33 1.46 -11.52
CA THR A 349 -33.62 2.12 -11.23
C THR A 349 -34.50 2.07 -12.47
N GLU A 350 -35.80 1.95 -12.26
CA GLU A 350 -36.82 1.98 -13.34
C GLU A 350 -36.91 3.34 -14.04
#